data_AF-A0A7L3YMV5-F1
#
_entry.id   AF-A0A7L3YMV5-F1
#
_cell.length_a   1.000
_cell.length_b   1.000
_cell.length_c   1.000
_cell.angle_alpha   90.00
_cell.angle_beta   90.00
_cell.angle_gamma   90.00
#
_symmetry.space_group_name_H-M   'P 1'
#
loop_
_entity.id
_entity.type
_entity.pdbx_description
1 polymer ?
#
loop_
_entity_poly.entity_id
_entity_poly.type
_entity_poly.pdbx_seq_one_letter_code
_entity_poly.pdbx_strand_id
1 'polypeptide(L)'
;PAERGPRSPPAPPLPPVLSPRRKPEPHPRYRTTNQDYGSKAPTVHEVPTSFHVTSHAFSNTLAQCGMYRNNGLNTSLEKSHVTGPDNFITTNDHLNFHPSYNPSAPSHC
;
A
#
# COMPACT_ATOMS: atom_id res chain seq x y z
N PRO A 1 -12.39 30.08 15.16
CA PRO A 1 -11.82 28.87 15.83
C PRO A 1 -10.99 28.05 14.83
N ALA A 2 -9.67 28.22 14.85
CA ALA A 2 -8.76 27.52 13.93
C ALA A 2 -8.53 26.08 14.37
N GLU A 3 -8.76 25.14 13.47
CA GLU A 3 -8.58 23.71 13.65
C GLU A 3 -7.10 23.41 13.91
N ARG A 4 -6.78 23.00 15.14
CA ARG A 4 -5.42 22.63 15.54
C ARG A 4 -5.12 21.27 14.90
N GLY A 5 -4.38 21.27 13.79
CA GLY A 5 -3.87 20.05 13.15
C GLY A 5 -3.14 19.14 14.15
N PRO A 6 -3.02 17.83 13.84
CA PRO A 6 -2.46 16.85 14.77
C PRO A 6 -1.06 17.28 15.16
N ARG A 7 -0.87 17.59 16.46
CA ARG A 7 0.44 17.90 17.03
C ARG A 7 1.33 16.70 16.76
N SER A 8 2.46 16.93 16.10
CA SER A 8 3.52 15.95 16.04
C SER A 8 3.84 15.48 17.47
N PRO A 9 4.03 14.17 17.70
CA PRO A 9 4.46 13.71 19.01
C PRO A 9 5.75 14.44 19.37
N PRO A 10 5.93 14.85 20.65
CA PRO A 10 7.20 15.40 21.09
C PRO A 10 8.30 14.39 20.73
N ALA A 11 9.47 14.90 20.32
CA ALA A 11 10.64 14.04 20.18
C ALA A 11 10.73 13.17 21.43
N PRO A 12 10.85 11.83 21.28
CA PRO A 12 11.05 10.99 22.45
C PRO A 12 12.26 11.56 23.21
N PRO A 13 12.19 11.67 24.55
CA PRO A 13 13.38 12.03 25.32
C PRO A 13 14.50 11.11 24.85
N LEU A 14 15.69 11.67 24.62
CA LEU A 14 16.86 10.90 24.21
C LEU A 14 16.87 9.59 25.00
N PRO A 15 16.82 8.41 24.33
CA PRO A 15 16.82 7.16 25.06
C PRO A 15 18.04 7.21 25.97
N PRO A 16 17.92 6.86 27.27
CA PRO A 16 18.94 7.15 28.27
C PRO A 16 20.33 6.65 27.87
N VAL A 17 20.45 5.71 26.93
CA VAL A 17 21.72 5.14 26.53
C VAL A 17 21.65 4.68 25.06
N LEU A 18 21.89 5.56 24.09
CA LEU A 18 22.73 5.15 22.95
C LEU A 18 24.17 5.14 23.47
N SER A 19 24.51 4.22 24.38
CA SER A 19 25.92 4.04 24.75
C SER A 19 26.62 3.60 23.48
N PRO A 20 27.66 4.35 23.04
CA PRO A 20 28.56 3.81 22.06
C PRO A 20 29.02 2.45 22.57
N ARG A 21 28.93 1.39 21.75
CA ARG A 21 29.61 0.14 22.09
C ARG A 21 31.07 0.49 22.28
N ARG A 22 31.58 0.34 23.51
CA ARG A 22 32.98 0.65 23.82
C ARG A 22 33.85 -0.31 23.01
N LYS A 23 34.41 0.19 21.91
CA LYS A 23 35.44 -0.53 21.16
C LYS A 23 36.70 -0.55 22.03
N PRO A 24 37.44 -1.66 22.08
CA PRO A 24 38.74 -1.70 22.74
C PRO A 24 39.63 -0.59 22.19
N GLU A 25 40.36 0.09 23.07
CA GLU A 25 41.23 1.18 22.66
C GLU A 25 42.33 0.65 21.74
N PRO A 26 42.39 1.08 20.46
CA PRO A 26 43.38 0.54 19.54
C PRO A 26 44.78 1.04 19.88
N HIS A 27 45.79 0.21 19.64
CA HIS A 27 47.18 0.55 19.90
C HIS A 27 47.58 1.84 19.15
N PRO A 28 48.25 2.82 19.79
CA PRO A 28 48.54 4.13 19.18
C PRO A 28 49.32 4.09 17.86
N ARG A 29 50.24 3.11 17.69
CA ARG A 29 51.00 2.91 16.44
C ARG A 29 50.26 2.15 15.34
N TYR A 30 49.18 1.45 15.65
CA TYR A 30 48.48 0.57 14.70
C TYR A 30 47.05 1.06 14.52
N ARG A 31 46.92 2.20 13.83
CA ARG A 31 45.65 2.83 13.49
C ARG A 31 45.35 2.65 12.01
N THR A 32 44.09 2.43 11.68
CA THR A 32 43.60 2.43 10.29
C THR A 32 42.59 3.54 10.11
N THR A 33 42.47 4.08 8.89
CA THR A 33 41.51 5.15 8.56
C THR A 33 40.06 4.77 8.85
N ASN A 34 39.72 3.49 8.70
CA ASN A 34 38.38 2.98 9.02
C ASN A 34 38.04 3.06 10.52
N GLN A 35 39.03 3.18 11.41
CA GLN A 35 38.80 3.33 12.86
C GLN A 35 38.23 4.71 13.22
N ASP A 36 38.34 5.70 12.33
CA ASP A 36 37.78 7.04 12.55
C ASP A 36 36.24 7.01 12.56
N TYR A 37 35.64 6.10 11.78
CA TYR A 37 34.18 5.95 11.73
C TYR A 37 33.62 5.34 13.03
N GLY A 38 32.67 6.05 13.63
CA GLY A 38 32.05 5.66 14.91
C GLY A 38 33.01 5.69 16.10
N SER A 39 34.13 6.41 15.99
CA SER A 39 35.07 6.65 17.10
C SER A 39 34.55 7.69 18.11
N LYS A 40 33.72 8.62 17.63
CA LYS A 40 33.15 9.71 18.43
C LYS A 40 31.75 9.32 18.90
N ALA A 41 31.44 9.67 20.15
CA ALA A 41 30.10 9.51 20.70
C ALA A 41 29.16 10.61 20.15
N PRO A 42 27.88 10.29 19.89
CA PRO A 42 26.91 11.28 19.44
C PRO A 42 26.67 12.35 20.51
N THR A 43 26.52 13.60 20.09
CA THR A 43 26.26 14.74 20.99
C THR A 43 24.84 15.30 20.82
N VAL A 44 24.37 16.10 21.79
CA VAL A 44 23.02 16.71 21.78
C VAL A 44 22.82 17.67 20.58
N HIS A 45 23.90 18.20 20.01
CA HIS A 45 23.84 19.08 18.84
C HIS A 45 23.80 18.32 17.51
N GLU A 46 24.05 17.00 17.52
CA GLU A 46 24.02 16.15 16.33
C GLU A 46 22.65 15.48 16.14
N VAL A 47 21.82 15.45 17.17
CA VAL A 47 20.49 14.83 17.13
C VAL A 47 19.43 15.83 16.66
N PRO A 48 18.43 15.40 15.87
CA PRO A 48 17.34 16.29 15.46
C PRO A 48 16.41 16.59 16.64
N THR A 49 15.90 17.83 16.71
CA THR A 49 14.93 18.27 17.73
C THR A 49 13.58 17.55 17.62
N SER A 50 13.19 17.12 16.42
CA SER A 50 11.99 16.32 16.18
C SER A 50 12.23 15.29 15.09
N PHE A 51 11.62 14.12 15.25
CA PHE A 51 11.68 13.04 14.27
C PHE A 51 10.25 12.57 13.94
N HIS A 52 9.85 12.74 12.68
CA HIS A 52 8.50 12.40 12.21
C HIS A 52 8.53 11.07 11.48
N VAL A 53 8.33 9.98 12.23
CA VAL A 53 8.24 8.63 11.67
C VAL A 53 6.88 8.42 11.02
N THR A 54 6.88 7.89 9.80
CA THR A 54 5.66 7.38 9.17
C THR A 54 5.30 6.03 9.80
N SER A 55 4.09 5.92 10.32
CA SER A 55 3.59 4.63 10.82
C SER A 55 3.37 3.66 9.66
N HIS A 56 3.99 2.49 9.75
CA HIS A 56 3.75 1.39 8.83
C HIS A 56 2.73 0.37 9.39
N ALA A 57 2.01 0.70 10.47
CA ALA A 57 1.11 -0.24 11.13
C ALA A 57 0.05 -0.83 10.18
N PHE A 58 -0.59 0.01 9.35
CA PHE A 58 -1.57 -0.43 8.35
C PHE A 58 -0.93 -1.33 7.27
N SER A 59 0.23 -0.93 6.73
CA SER A 59 0.89 -1.70 5.69
C SER A 59 1.42 -3.03 6.21
N ASN A 60 1.90 -3.07 7.46
CA ASN A 60 2.42 -4.29 8.10
C ASN A 60 1.33 -5.35 8.26
N THR A 61 0.09 -4.96 8.58
CA THR A 61 -1.01 -5.92 8.68
C THR A 61 -1.37 -6.48 7.30
N LEU A 62 -1.43 -5.66 6.25
CA LEU A 62 -1.69 -6.15 4.89
C LEU A 62 -0.52 -6.95 4.30
N ALA A 63 0.73 -6.60 4.61
CA ALA A 63 1.90 -7.27 4.07
C ALA A 63 1.97 -8.76 4.44
N GLN A 64 1.41 -9.14 5.60
CA GLN A 64 1.32 -10.55 6.03
C GLN A 64 0.45 -11.40 5.11
N CYS A 65 -0.56 -10.79 4.46
CA CYS A 65 -1.51 -11.50 3.60
C CYS A 65 -0.93 -11.85 2.22
N GLY A 66 0.26 -11.34 1.86
CA GLY A 66 0.92 -11.60 0.58
C GLY A 66 0.24 -10.93 -0.62
N MET A 67 0.51 -11.45 -1.82
CA MET A 67 -0.03 -10.88 -3.06
C MET A 67 -1.50 -11.28 -3.24
N TYR A 68 -2.34 -10.28 -3.52
CA TYR A 68 -3.74 -10.50 -3.85
C TYR A 68 -3.90 -11.45 -5.06
N ARG A 69 -4.86 -12.37 -4.96
CA ARG A 69 -5.28 -13.25 -6.07
C ARG A 69 -6.78 -13.10 -6.29
N ASN A 70 -7.17 -12.86 -7.53
CA ASN A 70 -8.58 -12.87 -7.91
C ASN A 70 -9.03 -14.30 -8.17
N ASN A 71 -9.90 -14.83 -7.31
CA ASN A 71 -10.54 -16.15 -7.47
C ASN A 71 -12.04 -16.03 -7.78
N GLY A 72 -12.54 -14.83 -8.09
CA GLY A 72 -13.95 -14.61 -8.41
C GLY A 72 -14.31 -15.07 -9.82
N LEU A 73 -15.53 -15.59 -9.99
CA LEU A 73 -16.10 -15.89 -11.30
C LEU A 73 -16.66 -14.60 -11.93
N ASN A 74 -16.52 -14.47 -13.25
CA ASN A 74 -17.23 -13.42 -13.97
C ASN A 74 -18.70 -13.82 -14.11
N THR A 75 -19.58 -13.12 -13.40
CA THR A 75 -21.04 -13.33 -13.44
C THR A 75 -21.78 -12.15 -14.07
N SER A 76 -21.07 -11.18 -14.67
CA SER A 76 -21.74 -10.09 -15.34
C SER A 76 -22.47 -10.62 -16.57
N LEU A 77 -23.78 -10.39 -16.66
CA LEU A 77 -24.51 -10.62 -17.90
C LEU A 77 -24.05 -9.63 -18.97
N GLU A 78 -24.03 -10.09 -20.21
CA GLU A 78 -23.75 -9.26 -21.37
C GLU A 78 -24.71 -8.07 -21.39
N LYS A 79 -24.20 -6.86 -21.57
CA LYS A 79 -25.01 -5.63 -21.64
C LYS A 79 -25.34 -5.24 -23.07
N SER A 80 -25.19 -6.16 -24.03
CA SER A 80 -25.44 -5.81 -25.42
C SER A 80 -26.92 -5.54 -25.61
N HIS A 81 -27.22 -4.70 -26.59
CA HIS A 81 -28.59 -4.41 -26.97
C HIS A 81 -29.34 -5.66 -27.42
N VAL A 82 -28.64 -6.72 -27.85
CA VAL A 82 -29.23 -7.94 -28.41
C VAL A 82 -29.26 -9.10 -27.42
N THR A 83 -28.35 -9.15 -26.45
CA THR A 83 -28.21 -10.24 -25.46
C THR A 83 -28.27 -9.73 -24.02
N GLY A 84 -28.86 -8.56 -23.81
CA GLY A 84 -29.11 -7.97 -22.50
C GLY A 84 -30.04 -8.82 -21.62
N PRO A 85 -30.21 -8.47 -20.33
CA PRO A 85 -31.10 -9.18 -19.42
C PRO A 85 -32.58 -9.23 -19.90
N ASP A 86 -32.98 -8.28 -20.75
CA ASP A 86 -34.31 -8.25 -21.37
C ASP A 86 -34.45 -9.25 -22.54
N ASN A 87 -33.36 -9.96 -22.90
CA ASN A 87 -33.25 -10.82 -24.09
C ASN A 87 -32.89 -12.27 -23.75
N PHE A 88 -33.05 -12.67 -22.49
CA PHE A 88 -32.80 -14.04 -22.07
C PHE A 88 -33.93 -14.94 -22.60
N ILE A 89 -33.66 -15.72 -23.66
CA ILE A 89 -34.59 -16.74 -24.15
C ILE A 89 -34.66 -17.84 -23.08
N THR A 90 -35.64 -17.72 -22.19
CA THR A 90 -35.93 -18.79 -21.23
C THR A 90 -36.59 -19.95 -21.97
N THR A 91 -36.43 -21.17 -21.47
CA THR A 91 -37.08 -22.38 -22.01
C THR A 91 -38.61 -22.31 -22.07
N ASN A 92 -39.19 -21.27 -21.46
CA ASN A 92 -40.63 -21.08 -21.37
C ASN A 92 -41.13 -19.95 -22.28
N ASP A 93 -40.23 -19.24 -22.97
CA ASP A 93 -40.55 -18.05 -23.76
C ASP A 93 -39.80 -18.05 -25.10
N HIS A 94 -40.05 -19.09 -25.88
CA HIS A 94 -39.44 -19.28 -27.21
C HIS A 94 -40.10 -18.42 -28.30
N LEU A 95 -41.15 -17.66 -27.97
CA LEU A 95 -41.95 -16.90 -28.94
C LEU A 95 -41.76 -15.39 -28.83
N ASN A 96 -41.12 -14.89 -27.76
CA ASN A 96 -40.76 -13.48 -27.65
C ASN A 96 -39.43 -13.20 -28.36
N PHE A 97 -39.53 -13.03 -29.68
CA PHE A 97 -38.40 -12.56 -30.49
C PHE A 97 -37.99 -11.14 -30.08
N HIS A 98 -36.69 -10.91 -30.05
CA HIS A 98 -36.10 -9.62 -29.69
C HIS A 98 -36.67 -8.48 -30.56
N PRO A 99 -36.95 -7.26 -30.04
CA PRO A 99 -37.43 -6.14 -30.85
C PRO A 99 -36.54 -5.73 -32.03
N SER A 100 -35.25 -6.10 -32.03
CA SER A 100 -34.37 -5.90 -33.18
C SER A 100 -34.51 -6.97 -34.28
N TYR A 101 -35.23 -8.07 -34.01
CA TYR A 101 -35.54 -9.08 -35.01
C TYR A 101 -36.71 -8.58 -35.86
N ASN A 102 -36.37 -7.99 -37.00
CA ASN A 102 -37.34 -7.59 -38.02
C ASN A 102 -37.32 -8.62 -39.16
N PRO A 103 -38.35 -9.48 -39.31
CA PRO A 103 -38.40 -10.46 -40.41
C PRO A 103 -38.52 -9.79 -41.80
N SER A 104 -38.79 -8.49 -41.85
CA SER A 104 -38.95 -7.69 -43.06
C SER A 104 -37.73 -6.84 -43.42
N ALA A 105 -36.65 -6.88 -42.63
CA ALA A 105 -35.42 -6.13 -42.92
C ALA A 105 -34.17 -6.96 -42.57
N PRO A 106 -33.05 -6.79 -43.29
CA PRO A 106 -31.82 -7.52 -42.97
C PRO A 106 -31.34 -7.19 -41.56
N SER A 107 -30.97 -8.20 -40.78
CA SER A 107 -30.41 -8.03 -39.44
C SER A 107 -29.14 -7.19 -39.52
N HIS A 108 -29.09 -6.09 -38.76
CA HIS A 108 -27.92 -5.21 -38.70
C HIS A 108 -26.95 -5.77 -37.65
N CYS A 109 -25.68 -5.94 -38.03
CA CYS A 109 -24.60 -6.39 -37.14
C CYS A 109 -24.13 -5.27 -36.21
#